data_AF-A0A2H9LP36-F1
#
_entry.id   AF-A0A2H9LP36-F1
#
_cell.length_a   1.000
_cell.length_b   1.000
_cell.length_c   1.000
_cell.angle_alpha   90.00
_cell.angle_beta   90.00
_cell.angle_gamma   90.00
#
_symmetry.space_group_name_H-M   'P 1'
#
loop_
_entity.id
_entity.type
_entity.pdbx_description
1 polymer ?
#
loop_
_entity_poly.entity_id
_entity_poly.type
_entity_poly.pdbx_seq_one_letter_code
_entity_poly.pdbx_strand_id
1 'polypeptide(L)'
;MDVFDNNFKEIFISQIVSITGGLFAGVLLAVFTDQILLIPGMLIILPGFLEMRGNISGSFSSRLSSGLFLKIINPKKVNSKIISGNLIASFTLAIIVSLILGLIGFLFNLLIFKVMTVKIILIPLIAAIIANGVEIPLALFATLYLFRKGHDPNN
;
A
#
# COMPACT_ATOMS: atom_id res chain seq x y z
N MET A 1 34.22 4.88 -1.51
CA MET A 1 32.81 5.05 -1.10
C MET A 1 32.74 4.66 0.35
N ASP A 2 32.41 5.60 1.23
CA ASP A 2 32.13 5.27 2.64
C ASP A 2 30.81 4.52 2.70
N VAL A 3 30.81 3.35 3.33
CA VAL A 3 29.61 2.51 3.49
C VAL A 3 28.54 3.20 4.37
N PHE A 4 28.96 4.13 5.23
CA PHE A 4 28.12 4.83 6.20
C PHE A 4 27.83 6.28 5.80
N ASP A 5 27.49 6.50 4.52
CA ASP A 5 27.09 7.80 4.02
C ASP A 5 25.69 8.23 4.52
N ASN A 6 25.22 9.40 4.09
CA ASN A 6 23.90 9.89 4.51
C ASN A 6 22.76 9.02 3.98
N ASN A 7 22.89 8.41 2.80
CA ASN A 7 21.88 7.50 2.25
C ASN A 7 21.76 6.25 3.12
N PHE A 8 22.89 5.68 3.56
CA PHE A 8 22.86 4.56 4.50
C PHE A 8 22.08 4.91 5.76
N LYS A 9 22.30 6.10 6.34
CA LYS A 9 21.58 6.54 7.54
C LYS A 9 20.08 6.71 7.29
N GLU A 10 19.70 7.31 6.17
CA GLU A 10 18.30 7.50 5.79
C GLU A 10 17.58 6.15 5.62
N ILE A 11 18.16 5.24 4.83
CA ILE A 11 17.63 3.89 4.59
C ILE A 11 17.57 3.10 5.91
N PHE A 12 18.62 3.16 6.72
CA PHE A 12 18.64 2.42 7.98
C PHE A 12 17.52 2.88 8.94
N ILE A 13 17.32 4.20 9.05
CA ILE A 13 16.24 4.77 9.87
C ILE A 13 14.87 4.41 9.27
N SER A 14 14.70 4.51 7.94
CA SER A 14 13.43 4.16 7.28
C SER A 14 13.06 2.70 7.49
N GLN A 15 14.03 1.79 7.45
CA GLN A 15 13.82 0.37 7.72
C GLN A 15 13.47 0.09 9.18
N ILE A 16 14.12 0.75 10.15
CA ILE A 16 13.73 0.61 11.57
C ILE A 16 12.28 1.03 11.77
N VAL A 17 11.87 2.17 11.21
CA VAL A 17 10.49 2.66 11.30
C VAL A 17 9.52 1.69 10.63
N SER A 18 9.86 1.18 9.44
CA SER A 18 9.05 0.22 8.69
C SER A 18 8.85 -1.08 9.47
N ILE A 19 9.92 -1.70 9.97
CA ILE A 19 9.87 -2.97 10.71
C ILE A 19 9.10 -2.81 12.01
N THR A 20 9.33 -1.73 12.75
CA THR A 20 8.62 -1.49 14.03
C THR A 20 7.14 -1.23 13.81
N GLY A 21 6.77 -0.46 12.79
CA GLY A 21 5.38 -0.27 12.39
C GLY A 21 4.71 -1.57 11.93
N GLY A 22 5.41 -2.37 11.13
CA GLY A 22 4.97 -3.70 10.68
C GLY A 22 4.76 -4.67 11.84
N LEU A 23 5.65 -4.67 12.84
CA LEU A 23 5.50 -5.45 14.05
C LEU A 23 4.24 -5.04 14.82
N PHE A 24 4.02 -3.74 15.00
CA PHE A 24 2.83 -3.24 15.68
C PHE A 24 1.53 -3.63 14.95
N ALA A 25 1.51 -3.49 13.62
CA ALA A 25 0.39 -3.94 12.79
C ALA A 25 0.16 -5.45 12.92
N GLY A 26 1.21 -6.26 12.94
CA GLY A 26 1.13 -7.71 13.14
C GLY A 26 0.57 -8.10 14.50
N VAL A 27 0.96 -7.40 15.57
CA VAL A 27 0.40 -7.60 16.92
C VAL A 27 -1.09 -7.25 16.96
N LEU A 28 -1.49 -6.14 16.34
CA LEU A 28 -2.91 -5.77 16.24
C LEU A 28 -3.70 -6.82 15.45
N LEU A 29 -3.14 -7.32 14.35
CA LEU A 29 -3.75 -8.36 13.54
C LEU A 29 -3.91 -9.67 14.33
N ALA A 30 -2.95 -10.01 15.20
CA ALA A 30 -3.00 -11.19 16.04
C ALA A 30 -4.27 -11.24 16.91
N VAL A 31 -4.72 -10.09 17.42
CA VAL A 31 -5.97 -9.96 18.22
C VAL A 31 -7.22 -10.39 17.42
N PHE A 32 -7.19 -10.29 16.09
CA PHE A 32 -8.31 -10.64 15.22
C PHE A 32 -8.15 -12.00 14.52
N THR A 33 -7.15 -12.80 14.91
CA THR A 33 -6.81 -14.04 14.21
C THR A 33 -7.95 -15.05 14.25
N ASP A 34 -8.62 -15.20 15.39
CA ASP A 34 -9.74 -16.13 15.53
C ASP A 34 -10.88 -15.79 14.56
N GLN A 35 -11.19 -14.50 14.39
CA GLN A 35 -12.24 -14.02 13.48
C GLN A 35 -11.85 -14.23 12.01
N ILE A 36 -10.57 -14.06 11.67
CA ILE A 36 -10.05 -14.31 10.33
C ILE A 36 -10.19 -15.80 9.98
N LEU A 37 -9.89 -16.69 10.94
CA LEU A 37 -9.96 -18.13 10.76
C LEU A 37 -11.40 -18.68 10.60
N LEU A 38 -12.42 -17.91 10.97
CA LEU A 38 -13.83 -18.27 10.74
C LEU A 38 -14.20 -18.34 9.25
N ILE A 39 -13.45 -17.64 8.38
CA ILE A 39 -13.72 -17.58 6.95
C ILE A 39 -12.48 -18.06 6.19
N PRO A 40 -12.43 -19.31 5.71
CA PRO A 40 -11.21 -19.89 5.11
C PRO A 40 -10.62 -19.07 3.97
N GLY A 41 -11.45 -18.44 3.14
CA GLY A 41 -11.01 -17.56 2.05
C GLY A 41 -10.23 -16.32 2.50
N MET A 42 -10.34 -15.92 3.76
CA MET A 42 -9.53 -14.83 4.33
C MET A 42 -8.05 -15.19 4.41
N LEU A 43 -7.70 -16.48 4.50
CA LEU A 43 -6.30 -16.95 4.48
C LEU A 43 -5.58 -16.60 3.17
N ILE A 44 -6.31 -16.44 2.07
CA ILE A 44 -5.77 -16.01 0.78
C ILE A 44 -5.87 -14.50 0.63
N ILE A 45 -7.03 -13.93 0.97
CA ILE A 45 -7.29 -12.49 0.81
C ILE A 45 -6.31 -11.67 1.64
N LEU A 46 -6.07 -12.05 2.90
CA LEU A 46 -5.29 -11.25 3.84
C LEU A 46 -3.85 -11.02 3.39
N PRO A 47 -3.01 -12.06 3.11
CA PRO A 47 -1.65 -11.83 2.66
C PRO A 47 -1.60 -11.11 1.31
N GLY A 48 -2.49 -11.48 0.37
CA GLY A 48 -2.54 -10.82 -0.94
C GLY A 48 -2.90 -9.33 -0.82
N PHE A 49 -3.86 -8.98 0.04
CA PHE A 49 -4.29 -7.61 0.25
C PHE A 49 -3.19 -6.75 0.88
N LEU A 50 -2.50 -7.28 1.88
CA LEU A 50 -1.41 -6.58 2.58
C LEU A 50 -0.24 -6.30 1.63
N GLU A 51 0.21 -7.32 0.88
CA GLU A 51 1.31 -7.19 -0.08
C GLU A 51 1.03 -6.13 -1.15
N MET A 52 -0.21 -6.10 -1.61
CA MET A 52 -0.65 -5.14 -2.60
C MET A 52 -0.58 -3.67 -2.17
N ARG A 53 -0.71 -3.38 -0.87
CA ARG A 53 -0.64 -2.01 -0.36
C ARG A 53 0.75 -1.42 -0.65
N GLY A 54 1.78 -2.11 -0.17
CA GLY A 54 3.19 -1.73 -0.40
C GLY A 54 3.54 -1.60 -1.88
N ASN A 55 3.04 -2.51 -2.72
CA ASN A 55 3.28 -2.44 -4.17
C ASN A 55 2.65 -1.21 -4.83
N ILE A 56 1.44 -0.82 -4.41
CA ILE A 56 0.74 0.34 -4.98
C ILE A 56 1.34 1.66 -4.48
N SER A 57 1.54 1.80 -3.17
CA SER A 57 2.12 3.02 -2.59
C SER A 57 3.59 3.19 -2.95
N GLY A 58 4.37 2.11 -3.00
CA GLY A 58 5.76 2.11 -3.46
C GLY A 58 5.87 2.51 -4.93
N SER A 59 5.10 1.88 -5.82
CA SER A 59 5.07 2.25 -7.25
C SER A 59 4.60 3.69 -7.48
N PHE A 60 3.61 4.16 -6.70
CA PHE A 60 3.15 5.54 -6.73
C PHE A 60 4.25 6.52 -6.30
N SER A 61 4.92 6.25 -5.18
CA SER A 61 6.00 7.09 -4.64
C SER A 61 7.20 7.13 -5.57
N SER A 62 7.59 6.00 -6.17
CA SER A 62 8.67 5.92 -7.15
C SER A 62 8.40 6.76 -8.41
N ARG A 63 7.17 6.70 -8.95
CA ARG A 63 6.75 7.54 -10.08
C ARG A 63 6.77 9.03 -9.72
N LEU A 64 6.31 9.37 -8.52
CA LEU A 64 6.29 10.75 -8.03
C LEU A 64 7.71 11.29 -7.83
N SER A 65 8.57 10.53 -7.16
CA SER A 65 9.99 10.85 -6.93
C SER A 65 10.73 11.03 -8.26
N SER A 66 10.58 10.09 -9.19
CA SER A 66 11.14 10.20 -10.55
C SER A 66 10.67 11.48 -11.26
N GLY A 67 9.37 11.80 -11.17
CA GLY A 67 8.82 13.02 -11.75
C GLY A 67 9.35 14.31 -11.11
N LEU A 68 9.70 14.28 -9.82
CA LEU A 68 10.32 15.40 -9.11
C LEU A 68 11.77 15.60 -9.57
N PHE A 69 12.56 14.53 -9.65
CA PHE A 69 13.95 14.58 -10.13
C PHE A 69 14.05 15.01 -11.60
N LEU A 70 13.12 14.55 -12.44
CA LEU A 70 13.00 14.98 -13.85
C LEU A 70 12.42 16.38 -14.02
N LYS A 71 12.03 17.06 -12.92
CA LYS A 71 11.42 18.41 -12.91
C LYS A 71 10.11 18.54 -13.70
N ILE A 72 9.47 17.41 -14.05
CA ILE A 72 8.14 17.39 -14.67
C ILE A 72 7.02 17.57 -13.63
N ILE A 73 7.32 17.27 -12.36
CA ILE A 73 6.46 17.56 -11.21
C ILE A 73 7.07 18.71 -10.41
N ASN A 74 6.28 19.73 -10.12
CA ASN A 74 6.70 20.81 -9.26
C ASN A 74 6.37 20.49 -7.79
N PRO A 75 7.36 20.43 -6.88
CA PRO A 75 7.12 20.06 -5.49
C PRO A 75 6.19 21.03 -4.76
N LYS A 76 6.04 22.29 -5.20
CA LYS A 76 5.15 23.29 -4.59
C LYS A 76 3.72 23.30 -5.16
N LYS A 77 3.49 22.65 -6.31
CA LYS A 77 2.16 22.63 -6.98
C LYS A 77 1.62 21.20 -7.05
N VAL A 78 0.76 20.87 -6.09
CA VAL A 78 0.15 19.52 -5.97
C VAL A 78 -0.90 19.24 -7.06
N ASN A 79 -1.51 20.29 -7.64
CA ASN A 79 -2.56 20.16 -8.65
C ASN A 79 -2.05 19.95 -10.09
N SER A 80 -0.95 19.23 -10.28
CA SER A 80 -0.50 18.89 -11.63
C SER A 80 -1.34 17.74 -12.22
N LYS A 81 -1.58 17.78 -13.52
CA LYS A 81 -2.28 16.69 -14.25
C LYS A 81 -1.57 15.33 -14.09
N ILE A 82 -0.25 15.36 -13.90
CA ILE A 82 0.58 14.17 -13.68
C ILE A 82 0.29 13.58 -12.28
N ILE A 83 0.25 14.40 -11.23
CA ILE A 83 -0.06 13.94 -9.88
C ILE A 83 -1.48 13.37 -9.83
N SER A 84 -2.48 14.12 -10.33
CA SER A 84 -3.86 13.65 -10.31
C SER A 84 -4.08 12.38 -11.14
N GLY A 85 -3.42 12.26 -12.29
CA GLY A 85 -3.43 11.03 -13.10
C GLY A 85 -2.86 9.83 -12.35
N ASN A 86 -1.72 9.99 -11.66
CA ASN A 86 -1.12 8.92 -10.86
C ASN A 86 -1.98 8.55 -9.64
N LEU A 87 -2.63 9.53 -9.00
CA LEU A 87 -3.58 9.29 -7.90
C LEU A 87 -4.75 8.43 -8.38
N ILE A 88 -5.45 8.88 -9.44
CA ILE A 88 -6.61 8.17 -9.98
C ILE A 88 -6.23 6.76 -10.45
N ALA A 89 -5.07 6.61 -11.10
CA ALA A 89 -4.58 5.32 -11.55
C ALA A 89 -4.32 4.37 -10.36
N SER A 90 -3.70 4.86 -9.28
CA SER A 90 -3.37 4.06 -8.10
C SER A 90 -4.63 3.66 -7.31
N PHE A 91 -5.59 4.58 -7.15
CA PHE A 91 -6.89 4.30 -6.56
C PHE A 91 -7.67 3.26 -7.37
N THR A 92 -7.74 3.45 -8.69
CA THR A 92 -8.45 2.52 -9.59
C THR A 92 -7.80 1.13 -9.56
N LEU A 93 -6.47 1.06 -9.62
CA LEU A 93 -5.74 -0.20 -9.54
C LEU A 93 -6.03 -0.94 -8.24
N ALA A 94 -6.01 -0.24 -7.11
CA ALA A 94 -6.33 -0.83 -5.81
C ALA A 94 -7.74 -1.43 -5.78
N ILE A 95 -8.75 -0.76 -6.34
CA ILE A 95 -10.13 -1.28 -6.39
C ILE A 95 -10.21 -2.52 -7.29
N ILE A 96 -9.64 -2.45 -8.50
CA ILE A 96 -9.66 -3.56 -9.46
C ILE A 96 -9.05 -4.81 -8.84
N VAL A 97 -7.86 -4.71 -8.27
CA VAL A 97 -7.21 -5.92 -7.75
C VAL A 97 -7.83 -6.38 -6.44
N SER A 98 -8.43 -5.49 -5.64
CA SER A 98 -9.20 -5.91 -4.46
C SER A 98 -10.47 -6.68 -4.85
N LEU A 99 -11.12 -6.31 -5.96
CA LEU A 99 -12.20 -7.11 -6.53
C LEU A 99 -11.70 -8.49 -6.96
N ILE A 100 -10.57 -8.55 -7.66
CA ILE A 100 -9.94 -9.82 -8.09
C ILE A 100 -9.61 -10.70 -6.87
N LEU A 101 -8.99 -10.14 -5.82
CA LEU A 101 -8.70 -10.86 -4.58
C LEU A 101 -9.98 -11.38 -3.91
N GLY A 102 -11.04 -10.56 -3.85
CA GLY A 102 -12.33 -10.96 -3.31
C GLY A 102 -12.94 -12.13 -4.09
N LEU A 103 -12.87 -12.09 -5.42
CA LEU A 103 -13.33 -13.18 -6.29
C LEU A 103 -12.51 -14.45 -6.08
N ILE A 104 -11.18 -14.34 -5.94
CA ILE A 104 -10.31 -15.49 -5.65
C ILE A 104 -10.67 -16.11 -4.30
N GLY A 105 -10.83 -15.31 -3.25
CA GLY A 105 -11.23 -15.81 -1.93
C GLY A 105 -12.63 -16.44 -1.93
N PHE A 106 -13.57 -15.88 -2.71
CA PHE A 106 -14.88 -16.48 -2.93
C PHE A 106 -14.78 -17.85 -3.63
N LEU A 107 -14.03 -17.93 -4.74
CA LEU A 107 -13.84 -19.18 -5.48
C LEU A 107 -13.15 -20.23 -4.61
N PHE A 108 -12.18 -19.85 -3.79
CA PHE A 108 -11.53 -20.76 -2.86
C PHE A 108 -12.52 -21.36 -1.85
N ASN A 109 -13.36 -20.54 -1.22
CA ASN A 109 -14.41 -21.02 -0.33
C ASN A 109 -15.37 -21.98 -1.02
N LEU A 110 -15.81 -21.64 -2.24
CA LEU A 110 -16.76 -22.44 -2.99
C LEU A 110 -16.16 -23.77 -3.45
N LEU A 111 -14.92 -23.77 -3.95
CA LEU A 111 -14.31 -24.95 -4.57
C LEU A 111 -13.77 -25.92 -3.53
N ILE A 112 -13.09 -25.42 -2.49
CA ILE A 112 -12.39 -26.23 -1.48
C ILE A 112 -13.31 -26.60 -0.33
N PHE A 113 -14.01 -25.61 0.24
CA PHE A 113 -14.84 -25.81 1.44
C PHE A 113 -16.32 -26.06 1.11
N LYS A 114 -16.72 -25.93 -0.16
CA LYS A 114 -18.13 -26.04 -0.60
C LYS A 114 -19.07 -25.06 0.10
N VAL A 115 -18.55 -23.92 0.57
CA VAL A 115 -19.33 -22.87 1.26
C VAL A 115 -19.50 -21.67 0.32
N MET A 116 -20.75 -21.25 0.12
CA MET A 116 -21.08 -20.09 -0.70
C MET A 116 -21.11 -18.81 0.15
N THR A 117 -20.00 -18.07 0.19
CA THR A 117 -19.87 -16.83 0.97
C THR A 117 -19.66 -15.61 0.07
N VAL A 118 -20.66 -15.18 -0.68
CA VAL A 118 -20.54 -14.05 -1.64
C VAL A 118 -20.09 -12.75 -0.97
N LYS A 119 -20.49 -12.51 0.28
CA LYS A 119 -20.12 -11.32 1.07
C LYS A 119 -18.61 -11.16 1.25
N ILE A 120 -17.81 -12.23 1.11
CA ILE A 120 -16.35 -12.16 1.22
C ILE A 120 -15.72 -11.22 0.19
N ILE A 121 -16.37 -11.03 -0.97
CA ILE A 121 -15.88 -10.14 -2.04
C ILE A 121 -15.87 -8.68 -1.58
N LEU A 122 -16.80 -8.30 -0.70
CA LEU A 122 -16.92 -6.94 -0.21
C LEU A 122 -15.81 -6.56 0.79
N ILE A 123 -15.21 -7.55 1.47
CA ILE A 123 -14.20 -7.32 2.49
C ILE A 123 -12.98 -6.57 1.93
N PRO A 124 -12.25 -7.10 0.92
CA PRO A 124 -11.11 -6.39 0.36
C PRO A 124 -11.50 -5.10 -0.35
N LEU A 125 -12.71 -5.00 -0.91
CA LEU A 125 -13.19 -3.77 -1.55
C LEU A 125 -13.34 -2.62 -0.54
N ILE A 126 -14.02 -2.88 0.58
CA ILE A 126 -14.21 -1.88 1.64
C ILE A 126 -12.86 -1.54 2.26
N ALA A 127 -12.04 -2.56 2.55
CA ALA A 127 -10.69 -2.36 3.06
C ALA A 127 -9.84 -1.49 2.12
N ALA A 128 -9.93 -1.70 0.80
CA ALA A 128 -9.20 -0.91 -0.20
C ALA A 128 -9.61 0.57 -0.19
N ILE A 129 -10.91 0.85 -0.09
CA ILE A 129 -11.42 2.23 -0.04
C ILE A 129 -10.86 2.94 1.19
N ILE A 130 -10.93 2.30 2.36
CA ILE A 130 -10.43 2.85 3.62
C ILE A 130 -8.91 3.04 3.55
N ALA A 131 -8.18 1.99 3.15
CA ALA A 131 -6.72 2.00 3.08
C ALA A 131 -6.21 3.05 2.10
N ASN A 132 -6.74 3.09 0.87
CA ASN A 132 -6.33 4.09 -0.12
C ASN A 132 -6.61 5.52 0.33
N GLY A 133 -7.71 5.74 1.06
CA GLY A 133 -8.06 7.04 1.61
C GLY A 133 -7.00 7.61 2.55
N VAL A 134 -6.15 6.75 3.13
CA VAL A 134 -5.05 7.13 4.02
C VAL A 134 -3.69 6.99 3.35
N GLU A 135 -3.41 5.82 2.77
CA GLU A 135 -2.09 5.43 2.27
C GLU A 135 -1.63 6.30 1.10
N ILE A 136 -2.49 6.55 0.11
CA ILE A 136 -2.11 7.30 -1.09
C ILE A 136 -1.87 8.79 -0.78
N PRO A 137 -2.74 9.50 -0.02
CA PRO A 137 -2.45 10.85 0.44
C PRO A 137 -1.19 10.94 1.31
N LEU A 138 -0.97 9.96 2.19
CA LEU A 138 0.22 9.91 3.03
C LEU A 138 1.49 9.74 2.18
N ALA A 139 1.48 8.83 1.20
CA ALA A 139 2.59 8.63 0.28
C ALA A 139 2.91 9.88 -0.54
N LEU A 140 1.88 10.56 -1.06
CA LEU A 140 2.02 11.84 -1.77
C LEU A 140 2.66 12.89 -0.86
N PHE A 141 2.13 13.06 0.35
CA PHE A 141 2.63 14.01 1.32
C PHE A 141 4.08 13.73 1.71
N ALA A 142 4.39 12.49 2.10
CA ALA A 142 5.72 12.07 2.52
C ALA A 142 6.75 12.29 1.40
N THR A 143 6.43 11.87 0.18
CA THR A 143 7.32 12.05 -0.99
C THR A 143 7.62 13.52 -1.24
N LEU A 144 6.59 14.38 -1.28
CA LEU A 144 6.78 15.81 -1.50
C LEU A 144 7.50 16.49 -0.33
N TYR A 145 7.22 16.07 0.91
CA TYR A 145 7.82 16.63 2.11
C TYR A 145 9.32 16.32 2.18
N LEU A 146 9.70 15.06 2.00
CA LEU A 146 11.10 14.61 2.00
C LEU A 146 11.89 15.32 0.91
N PHE A 147 11.34 15.37 -0.31
CA PHE A 147 11.98 16.08 -1.43
C PHE A 147 12.21 17.56 -1.14
N ARG A 148 11.22 18.25 -0.53
CA ARG A 148 11.35 19.66 -0.14
C ARG A 148 12.38 19.88 0.97
N LYS A 149 12.63 18.87 1.80
CA LYS A 149 13.66 18.88 2.86
C LYS A 149 15.05 18.51 2.35
N GLY A 150 15.17 18.09 1.09
CA GLY A 150 16.44 17.69 0.47
C GLY A 150 16.85 16.25 0.75
N HIS A 151 15.95 15.43 1.33
CA HIS A 151 16.13 13.98 1.44
C HIS A 151 15.70 13.30 0.14
N ASP A 152 16.28 12.13 -0.17
CA ASP A 152 15.83 11.32 -1.29
C ASP A 152 14.53 10.59 -0.92
N PRO A 153 13.39 10.88 -1.57
CA PRO A 153 12.13 10.20 -1.28
C PRO A 153 12.11 8.72 -1.67
N ASN A 154 13.16 8.21 -2.33
CA ASN A 154 13.30 6.78 -2.66
C ASN A 154 14.00 5.97 -1.56
N ASN A 155 14.55 6.62 -0.52
CA ASN A 155 15.16 5.98 0.66
C ASN A 155 14.10 5.61 1.72
#